data_AF-A0A3Q3VJE3-F1
#
_entry.id   AF-A0A3Q3VJE3-F1
#
_cell.length_a   1.000
_cell.length_b   1.000
_cell.length_c   1.000
_cell.angle_alpha   90.00
_cell.angle_beta   90.00
_cell.angle_gamma   90.00
#
_symmetry.space_group_name_H-M   'P 1'
#
loop_
_entity.id
_entity.type
_entity.pdbx_description
1 polymer ?
#
loop_
_entity_poly.entity_id
_entity_poly.type
_entity_poly.pdbx_seq_one_letter_code
_entity_poly.pdbx_strand_id
1 'polypeptide(L)'
;MLNAELLSGSSVCASVQRRRQAEAERRGRIFTEKVRTLGVTTAGLLLMNLFYVYSYAEMIHNSKEACLRHDNQVKQRQAIEKANISYHQQHQQPSSQREYDLNDPERLKKTEPADAQMMIPGLVGEDQECEGRQQRQREQFREWFIQQQSERAAERDREKLEGRTCTKEAAQCLFYVCICRGWHWRKSKRRSGTIVSDWTQLAHFCATWTAPTSN
;
A
#
# COMPACT_ATOMS: atom_id res chain seq x y z
N MET A 1 -14.16 90.02 -75.31
CA MET A 1 -13.57 88.76 -75.83
C MET A 1 -12.07 88.86 -76.14
N LEU A 2 -11.34 89.91 -75.73
CA LEU A 2 -9.93 90.14 -76.12
C LEU A 2 -8.86 89.55 -75.15
N ASN A 3 -9.25 89.05 -73.98
CA ASN A 3 -8.29 88.59 -72.97
C ASN A 3 -7.75 87.17 -73.23
N ALA A 4 -8.46 86.33 -73.99
CA ALA A 4 -8.04 84.95 -74.27
C ALA A 4 -6.92 84.83 -75.33
N GLU A 5 -6.88 85.73 -76.31
CA GLU A 5 -5.88 85.71 -77.40
C GLU A 5 -4.52 86.30 -76.97
N LEU A 6 -4.51 87.27 -76.04
CA LEU A 6 -3.26 87.79 -75.47
C LEU A 6 -2.61 86.78 -74.50
N LEU A 7 -3.42 85.99 -73.78
CA LEU A 7 -2.94 84.88 -72.94
C LEU A 7 -2.34 83.73 -73.77
N SER A 8 -2.90 83.44 -74.96
CA SER A 8 -2.39 82.40 -75.85
C SER A 8 -1.04 82.79 -76.48
N GLY A 9 -0.87 84.05 -76.89
CA GLY A 9 0.41 84.58 -77.38
C GLY A 9 1.52 84.56 -76.33
N SER A 10 1.21 84.92 -75.08
CA SER A 10 2.16 84.85 -73.96
C SER A 10 2.60 83.40 -73.66
N SER A 11 1.65 82.45 -73.69
CA SER A 11 1.92 81.02 -73.54
C SER A 11 2.82 80.47 -74.66
N VAL A 12 2.57 80.87 -75.91
CA VAL A 12 3.41 80.50 -77.06
C VAL A 12 4.81 81.08 -76.93
N CYS A 13 4.95 82.36 -76.58
CA CYS A 13 6.26 82.99 -76.34
C CYS A 13 7.03 82.29 -75.21
N ALA A 14 6.36 81.94 -74.10
CA ALA A 14 6.97 81.18 -73.01
C ALA A 14 7.40 79.76 -73.44
N SER A 15 6.63 79.10 -74.31
CA SER A 15 7.01 77.80 -74.86
C SER A 15 8.25 77.86 -75.75
N VAL A 16 8.35 78.89 -76.60
CA VAL A 16 9.50 79.12 -77.48
C VAL A 16 10.74 79.47 -76.66
N GLN A 17 10.59 80.29 -75.61
CA GLN A 17 11.70 80.64 -74.73
C GLN A 17 12.23 79.42 -73.96
N ARG A 18 11.35 78.55 -73.46
CA ARG A 18 11.75 77.27 -72.85
C ARG A 18 12.53 76.38 -73.82
N ARG A 19 12.11 76.30 -75.08
CA ARG A 19 12.85 75.54 -76.12
C ARG A 19 14.23 76.12 -76.39
N ARG A 20 14.35 77.45 -76.46
CA ARG A 20 15.64 78.14 -76.64
C ARG A 20 16.57 77.88 -75.46
N GLN A 21 16.06 77.93 -74.23
CA GLN A 21 16.82 77.63 -73.02
C GLN A 21 17.26 76.16 -72.99
N ALA A 22 16.37 75.21 -73.30
CA ALA A 22 16.70 73.80 -73.36
C ALA A 22 17.75 73.46 -74.44
N GLU A 23 17.69 74.09 -75.62
CA GLU A 23 18.74 73.95 -76.65
C GLU A 23 20.06 74.60 -76.24
N ALA A 24 20.03 75.73 -75.52
CA ALA A 24 21.25 76.33 -74.97
C ALA A 24 21.92 75.40 -73.93
N GLU A 25 21.15 74.82 -73.02
CA GLU A 25 21.62 73.82 -72.05
C GLU A 25 22.14 72.56 -72.73
N ARG A 26 21.44 72.08 -73.77
CA ARG A 26 21.85 70.90 -74.55
C ARG A 26 23.16 71.15 -75.28
N ARG A 27 23.30 72.30 -75.96
CA ARG A 27 24.55 72.71 -76.61
C ARG A 27 25.69 72.79 -75.59
N GLY A 28 25.44 73.34 -74.40
CA GLY A 28 26.42 73.35 -73.30
C GLY A 28 26.92 71.95 -72.92
N ARG A 29 26.03 70.95 -72.86
CA ARG A 29 26.41 69.54 -72.59
C ARG A 29 27.19 68.89 -73.74
N ILE A 30 26.84 69.19 -74.99
CA ILE A 30 27.43 68.55 -76.18
C ILE A 30 28.82 69.12 -76.51
N PHE A 31 28.97 70.44 -76.45
CA PHE A 31 30.19 71.13 -76.89
C PHE A 31 31.24 71.28 -75.78
N THR A 32 30.89 71.00 -74.52
CA THR A 32 31.87 70.95 -73.42
C THR A 32 32.53 69.58 -73.36
N GLU A 33 33.80 69.50 -73.76
CA GLU A 33 34.57 68.24 -73.81
C GLU A 33 34.53 67.44 -72.50
N LYS A 34 34.75 68.10 -71.35
CA LYS A 34 34.77 67.44 -70.03
C LYS A 34 33.44 66.77 -69.67
N VAL A 35 32.32 67.41 -70.00
CA VAL A 35 30.98 66.87 -69.72
C VAL A 35 30.69 65.68 -70.64
N ARG A 36 31.12 65.74 -71.90
CA ARG A 36 30.97 64.67 -72.89
C ARG A 36 31.80 63.42 -72.56
N THR A 37 33.02 63.60 -72.04
CA THR A 37 33.94 62.49 -71.75
C THR A 37 33.68 61.85 -70.38
N LEU A 38 33.38 62.65 -69.35
CA LEU A 38 33.24 62.15 -67.98
C LEU A 38 31.78 61.86 -67.57
N GLY A 39 30.81 62.66 -68.02
CA GLY A 39 29.38 62.42 -67.78
C GLY A 39 28.90 62.40 -66.31
N VAL A 40 29.77 62.68 -65.32
CA VAL A 40 29.44 62.59 -63.88
C VAL A 40 29.30 63.98 -63.27
N THR A 41 28.25 64.17 -62.46
CA THR A 41 28.06 65.39 -61.67
C THR A 41 28.63 65.20 -60.27
N THR A 42 29.55 66.08 -59.85
CA THR A 42 30.17 66.05 -58.51
C THR A 42 29.15 66.15 -57.39
N ALA A 43 28.12 67.00 -57.54
CA ALA A 43 27.04 67.13 -56.55
C ALA A 43 26.25 65.83 -56.36
N GLY A 44 25.96 65.09 -57.44
CA GLY A 44 25.28 63.79 -57.37
C GLY A 44 26.12 62.75 -56.65
N LEU A 45 27.43 62.71 -56.92
CA LEU A 45 28.35 61.80 -56.23
C LEU A 45 28.46 62.11 -54.73
N LEU A 46 28.51 63.39 -54.36
CA LEU A 46 28.53 63.83 -52.96
C LEU A 46 27.25 63.44 -52.22
N LEU A 47 26.07 63.60 -52.85
CA LEU A 47 24.79 63.18 -52.27
C LEU A 47 24.74 61.66 -52.06
N MET A 48 25.22 60.87 -53.03
CA MET A 48 25.29 59.41 -52.89
C MET A 48 26.24 58.98 -51.77
N ASN A 49 27.41 59.62 -51.66
CA ASN A 49 28.34 59.35 -50.58
C ASN A 49 27.76 59.72 -49.21
N LEU A 50 27.06 60.86 -49.11
CA LEU A 50 26.41 61.27 -47.86
C LEU A 50 25.32 60.27 -47.44
N PHE A 51 24.50 59.82 -48.39
CA PHE A 51 23.49 58.79 -48.15
C PHE A 51 24.12 57.46 -47.71
N TYR A 52 25.22 57.05 -48.35
CA TYR A 52 25.94 55.84 -47.96
C TYR A 52 26.52 55.93 -46.55
N VAL A 53 27.16 57.06 -46.21
CA VAL A 53 27.71 57.28 -44.86
C VAL A 53 26.61 57.28 -43.81
N TYR A 54 25.49 57.96 -44.07
CA TYR A 54 24.35 57.99 -43.14
C TYR A 54 23.75 56.60 -42.94
N SER A 55 23.45 55.88 -44.03
CA SER A 55 22.86 54.53 -43.94
C SER A 55 23.81 53.53 -43.27
N TYR A 56 25.11 53.65 -43.51
CA TYR A 56 26.11 52.82 -42.83
C TYR A 56 26.19 53.12 -41.33
N ALA A 57 26.16 54.40 -40.94
CA ALA A 57 26.14 54.79 -39.53
C ALA A 57 24.86 54.29 -38.82
N GLU A 58 23.70 54.39 -39.48
CA GLU A 58 22.43 53.89 -38.99
C GLU A 58 22.46 52.36 -38.83
N MET A 59 23.04 51.63 -39.79
CA MET A 59 23.20 50.19 -39.71
C MET A 59 24.05 49.76 -38.52
N ILE A 60 25.19 50.45 -38.29
CA ILE A 60 26.05 50.19 -37.12
C ILE A 60 25.29 50.47 -35.83
N HIS A 61 24.54 51.57 -35.76
CA HIS A 61 23.76 51.91 -34.59
C HIS A 61 22.69 50.85 -34.31
N ASN A 62 21.90 50.48 -35.30
CA ASN A 62 20.84 49.47 -35.18
C ASN A 62 21.40 48.09 -34.81
N SER A 63 22.56 47.73 -35.34
CA SER A 63 23.26 46.48 -34.97
C SER A 63 23.63 46.46 -33.48
N LYS A 64 24.20 47.56 -32.96
CA LYS A 64 24.51 47.69 -31.53
C LYS A 64 23.27 47.63 -30.66
N GLU A 65 22.20 48.34 -31.04
CA GLU A 65 20.92 48.30 -30.35
C GLU A 65 20.31 46.90 -30.32
N ALA A 66 20.40 46.16 -31.43
CA ALA A 66 19.92 44.78 -31.51
C ALA A 66 20.71 43.86 -30.56
N CYS A 67 22.04 43.99 -30.49
CA CYS A 67 22.87 43.25 -29.54
C CYS A 67 22.47 43.55 -28.09
N LEU A 68 22.34 44.83 -27.72
CA LEU A 68 21.95 45.22 -26.36
C LEU A 68 20.56 44.69 -25.98
N ARG A 69 19.60 44.75 -26.91
CA ARG A 69 18.25 44.18 -26.71
C ARG A 69 18.32 42.67 -26.53
N HIS A 70 19.14 41.98 -27.31
CA HIS A 70 19.32 40.54 -27.19
C HIS A 70 19.89 40.15 -25.82
N ASP A 71 20.96 40.83 -25.38
CA ASP A 71 21.59 40.57 -24.08
C ASP A 71 20.60 40.81 -22.93
N ASN A 72 19.81 41.87 -23.00
CA ASN A 72 18.78 42.15 -22.01
C ASN A 72 17.69 41.07 -22.00
N GLN A 73 17.24 40.59 -23.16
CA GLN A 73 16.28 39.48 -23.25
C GLN A 73 16.86 38.19 -22.67
N VAL A 74 18.12 37.86 -22.94
CA VAL A 74 18.79 36.69 -22.37
C VAL A 74 18.84 36.79 -20.84
N LYS A 75 19.26 37.95 -20.30
CA LYS A 75 19.30 38.19 -18.85
C LYS A 75 17.90 38.07 -18.22
N GLN A 76 16.88 38.63 -18.87
CA GLN A 76 15.50 38.54 -18.39
C GLN A 76 15.00 37.09 -18.38
N ARG A 77 15.25 36.31 -19.43
CA ARG A 77 14.91 34.88 -19.46
C ARG A 77 15.59 34.11 -18.34
N GLN A 78 16.88 34.37 -18.12
CA GLN A 78 17.62 33.74 -17.02
C GLN A 78 17.07 34.13 -15.65
N ALA A 79 16.66 35.39 -15.46
CA ALA A 79 16.06 35.84 -14.21
C ALA A 79 14.71 35.16 -13.94
N ILE A 80 13.85 35.05 -14.97
CA ILE A 80 12.57 34.34 -14.89
C ILE A 80 12.79 32.86 -14.57
N GLU A 81 13.74 32.20 -15.24
CA GLU A 81 14.03 30.78 -14.98
C GLU A 81 14.50 30.56 -13.54
N LYS A 82 15.41 31.40 -13.05
CA LYS A 82 15.85 31.35 -11.65
C LYS A 82 14.70 31.57 -10.67
N ALA A 83 13.81 32.53 -10.97
CA ALA A 83 12.63 32.78 -10.15
C ALA A 83 11.70 31.57 -10.12
N ASN A 84 11.42 30.95 -11.27
CA ASN A 84 10.62 29.73 -11.37
C ASN A 84 11.22 28.57 -10.57
N ILE A 85 12.53 28.33 -10.72
CA ILE A 85 13.23 27.29 -9.94
C ILE A 85 13.09 27.57 -8.45
N SER A 86 13.32 28.81 -8.01
CA SER A 86 13.18 29.17 -6.60
C SER A 86 11.74 28.99 -6.09
N TYR A 87 10.74 29.32 -6.91
CA TYR A 87 9.33 29.15 -6.58
C TYR A 87 8.97 27.66 -6.45
N HIS A 88 9.41 26.82 -7.40
CA HIS A 88 9.20 25.37 -7.34
C HIS A 88 9.85 24.79 -6.09
N GLN A 89 11.06 25.23 -5.76
CA GLN A 89 11.78 24.77 -4.58
C GLN A 89 11.11 25.20 -3.26
N GLN A 90 10.43 26.34 -3.23
CA GLN A 90 9.78 26.83 -2.00
C GLN A 90 8.36 26.27 -1.81
N HIS A 91 7.61 26.11 -2.91
CA HIS A 91 6.17 25.89 -2.83
C HIS A 91 5.69 24.60 -3.48
N GLN A 92 6.51 23.93 -4.30
CA GLN A 92 6.11 22.73 -5.04
C GLN A 92 6.93 21.50 -4.62
N GLN A 93 7.39 21.47 -3.37
CA GLN A 93 8.09 20.31 -2.84
C GLN A 93 7.14 19.11 -2.74
N PRO A 94 7.58 17.89 -3.07
CA PRO A 94 6.76 16.69 -2.91
C PRO A 94 6.22 16.53 -1.49
N SER A 95 7.03 16.88 -0.49
CA SER A 95 6.66 16.85 0.93
C SER A 95 5.55 17.83 1.33
N SER A 96 5.35 18.91 0.57
CA SER A 96 4.28 19.88 0.80
C SER A 96 2.96 19.54 0.10
N GLN A 97 2.93 18.43 -0.66
CA GLN A 97 1.70 18.01 -1.32
C GLN A 97 0.68 17.48 -0.32
N ARG A 98 -0.59 17.72 -0.61
CA ARG A 98 -1.71 17.29 0.25
C ARG A 98 -1.74 15.77 0.48
N GLU A 99 -1.36 15.00 -0.53
CA GLU A 99 -1.40 13.53 -0.54
C GLU A 99 -0.04 12.91 -0.17
N TYR A 100 0.89 13.72 0.34
CA TYR A 100 2.22 13.23 0.70
C TYR A 100 2.18 12.20 1.83
N ASP A 101 1.23 12.34 2.76
CA ASP A 101 0.96 11.36 3.83
C ASP A 101 0.65 9.96 3.29
N LEU A 102 -0.08 9.87 2.18
CA LEU A 102 -0.40 8.62 1.50
C LEU A 102 0.78 8.06 0.70
N ASN A 103 1.57 8.95 0.09
CA ASN A 103 2.67 8.64 -0.82
C ASN A 103 4.06 8.64 -0.15
N ASP A 104 4.14 8.77 1.17
CA ASP A 104 5.41 8.78 1.89
C ASP A 104 6.10 7.40 1.74
N PRO A 105 7.31 7.33 1.16
CA PRO A 105 8.04 6.08 1.03
C PRO A 105 8.35 5.42 2.39
N GLU A 106 8.37 6.20 3.46
CA GLU A 106 8.60 5.73 4.83
C GLU A 106 7.32 5.53 5.62
N ARG A 107 6.14 5.66 5.00
CA ARG A 107 4.84 5.55 5.67
C ARG A 107 4.75 4.30 6.55
N LEU A 108 5.11 3.14 6.02
CA LEU A 108 5.08 1.85 6.75
C LEU A 108 5.99 1.80 7.99
N LYS A 109 7.08 2.59 8.02
CA LYS A 109 7.98 2.67 9.17
C LYS A 109 7.47 3.62 10.25
N LYS A 110 6.69 4.64 9.83
CA LYS A 110 6.12 5.67 10.70
C LYS A 110 4.74 5.29 11.24
N THR A 111 4.03 4.38 10.57
CA THR A 111 2.73 3.88 11.02
C THR A 111 2.90 2.99 12.25
N GLU A 112 2.35 3.41 13.38
CA GLU A 112 2.26 2.60 14.58
C GLU A 112 1.32 1.40 14.35
N PRO A 113 1.58 0.23 14.96
CA PRO A 113 0.78 -0.98 14.75
C PRO A 113 -0.70 -0.79 15.13
N ALA A 114 -1.01 0.14 16.03
CA ALA A 114 -2.38 0.53 16.37
C ALA A 114 -3.12 1.22 15.21
N ASP A 115 -2.43 2.08 14.44
CA ASP A 115 -2.98 2.79 13.27
C ASP A 115 -3.06 1.88 12.04
N ALA A 116 -2.25 0.83 11.98
CA ALA A 116 -2.28 -0.21 10.96
C ALA A 116 -3.38 -1.26 11.17
N GLN A 117 -4.07 -1.22 12.33
CA GLN A 117 -5.01 -2.26 12.72
C GLN A 117 -6.37 -2.06 12.03
N MET A 118 -6.48 -2.59 10.81
CA MET A 118 -7.72 -2.62 10.01
C MET A 118 -8.76 -3.66 10.51
N MET A 119 -8.44 -4.42 11.56
CA MET A 119 -9.34 -5.40 12.18
C MET A 119 -9.76 -4.95 13.56
N ILE A 120 -11.03 -5.20 13.90
CA ILE A 120 -11.58 -4.96 15.24
C ILE A 120 -10.83 -5.90 16.21
N PRO A 121 -10.07 -5.37 17.18
CA PRO A 121 -9.42 -6.21 18.18
C PRO A 121 -10.47 -6.85 19.08
N GLY A 122 -10.34 -8.14 19.36
CA GLY A 122 -11.19 -8.85 20.32
C GLY A 122 -12.55 -9.26 19.76
N LEU A 123 -12.54 -10.21 18.82
CA LEU A 123 -13.77 -10.92 18.44
C LEU A 123 -14.30 -11.66 19.67
N VAL A 124 -15.58 -11.45 19.99
CA VAL A 124 -16.25 -11.99 21.20
C VAL A 124 -16.17 -13.53 21.32
N GLY A 125 -15.89 -14.23 20.21
CA GLY A 125 -15.72 -15.68 20.18
C GLY A 125 -14.29 -16.19 20.40
N GLU A 126 -13.28 -15.31 20.47
CA GLU A 126 -11.90 -15.72 20.74
C GLU A 126 -11.68 -15.92 22.23
N ASP A 127 -11.42 -17.17 22.60
CA ASP A 127 -11.07 -17.52 23.97
C ASP A 127 -9.55 -17.63 24.12
N GLN A 128 -8.96 -16.59 24.69
CA GLN A 128 -7.53 -16.51 24.98
C GLN A 128 -7.07 -17.55 26.03
N GLU A 129 -8.00 -18.08 26.83
CA GLU A 129 -7.72 -19.04 27.91
C GLU A 129 -8.15 -20.47 27.53
N CYS A 130 -8.20 -20.77 26.23
CA CYS A 130 -8.67 -22.08 25.76
C CYS A 130 -7.82 -23.24 26.29
N GLU A 131 -6.52 -23.02 26.42
CA GLU A 131 -5.57 -24.01 26.94
C GLU A 131 -5.78 -24.25 28.44
N GLY A 132 -5.86 -23.21 29.28
CA GLY A 132 -6.10 -23.38 30.70
C GLY A 132 -7.52 -23.84 31.03
N ARG A 133 -8.53 -23.53 30.20
CA ARG A 133 -9.86 -24.19 30.30
C ARG A 133 -9.74 -25.69 30.04
N GLN A 134 -9.08 -26.09 28.94
CA GLN A 134 -8.93 -27.51 28.61
C GLN A 134 -8.16 -28.27 29.70
N GLN A 135 -7.12 -27.66 30.28
CA GLN A 135 -6.38 -28.28 31.38
C GLN A 135 -7.28 -28.52 32.60
N ARG A 136 -8.03 -27.50 33.05
CA ARG A 136 -8.97 -27.65 34.17
C ARG A 136 -10.04 -28.71 33.91
N GLN A 137 -10.57 -28.77 32.69
CA GLN A 137 -11.53 -29.82 32.31
C GLN A 137 -10.92 -31.21 32.40
N ARG A 138 -9.68 -31.40 31.94
CA ARG A 138 -8.97 -32.68 32.04
C ARG A 138 -8.72 -33.08 33.50
N GLU A 139 -8.33 -32.13 34.34
CA GLU A 139 -8.13 -32.36 35.77
C GLU A 139 -9.43 -32.77 36.46
N GLN A 140 -10.54 -32.06 36.20
CA GLN A 140 -11.86 -32.42 36.72
C GLN A 140 -12.30 -33.82 36.29
N PHE A 141 -12.13 -34.16 35.02
CA PHE A 141 -12.47 -35.51 34.54
C PHE A 141 -11.62 -36.58 35.21
N ARG A 142 -10.32 -36.33 35.39
CA ARG A 142 -9.43 -37.26 36.06
C ARG A 142 -9.87 -37.51 37.51
N GLU A 143 -10.17 -36.47 38.25
CA GLU A 143 -10.64 -36.57 39.64
C GLU A 143 -11.97 -37.34 39.72
N TRP A 144 -12.91 -37.04 38.83
CA TRP A 144 -14.19 -37.74 38.78
C TRP A 144 -14.01 -39.23 38.48
N PHE A 145 -13.15 -39.59 37.52
CA PHE A 145 -12.88 -41.00 37.24
C PHE A 145 -12.27 -41.74 38.43
N ILE A 146 -11.36 -41.10 39.17
CA ILE A 146 -10.77 -41.67 40.38
C ILE A 146 -11.86 -41.90 41.43
N GLN A 147 -12.71 -40.90 41.68
CA GLN A 147 -13.80 -41.03 42.63
C GLN A 147 -14.74 -42.17 42.25
N GLN A 148 -15.17 -42.24 41.00
CA GLN A 148 -16.07 -43.29 40.52
C GLN A 148 -15.46 -44.70 40.64
N GLN A 149 -14.16 -44.85 40.40
CA GLN A 149 -13.46 -46.12 40.62
C GLN A 149 -13.42 -46.49 42.11
N SER A 150 -13.15 -45.52 42.99
CA SER A 150 -13.10 -45.74 44.43
C SER A 150 -14.46 -46.14 45.00
N GLU A 151 -15.54 -45.50 44.56
CA GLU A 151 -16.91 -45.82 44.95
C GLU A 151 -17.29 -47.22 44.49
N ARG A 152 -16.99 -47.58 43.23
CA ARG A 152 -17.21 -48.94 42.71
C ARG A 152 -16.40 -50.00 43.45
N ALA A 153 -15.17 -49.69 43.85
CA ALA A 153 -14.34 -50.62 44.63
C ALA A 153 -14.91 -50.82 46.05
N ALA A 154 -15.30 -49.72 46.71
CA ALA A 154 -15.91 -49.75 48.02
C ALA A 154 -17.23 -50.55 48.01
N GLU A 155 -18.06 -50.38 46.99
CA GLU A 155 -19.31 -51.12 46.85
C GLU A 155 -19.05 -52.63 46.68
N ARG A 156 -18.11 -53.04 45.82
CA ARG A 156 -17.73 -54.46 45.69
C ARG A 156 -17.20 -55.04 47.00
N ASP A 157 -16.49 -54.27 47.80
CA ASP A 157 -15.97 -54.75 49.08
C ASP A 157 -17.08 -54.86 50.14
N ARG A 158 -18.09 -53.98 50.12
CA ARG A 158 -19.32 -54.13 50.90
C ARG A 158 -20.07 -55.40 50.52
N GLU A 159 -20.33 -55.63 49.23
CA GLU A 159 -20.98 -56.85 48.73
C GLU A 159 -20.24 -58.11 49.18
N LYS A 160 -18.90 -58.13 49.14
CA LYS A 160 -18.08 -59.26 49.64
C LYS A 160 -18.20 -59.44 51.15
N LEU A 161 -18.22 -58.35 51.92
CA LEU A 161 -18.36 -58.39 53.38
C LEU A 161 -19.73 -58.91 53.78
N GLU A 162 -20.80 -58.41 53.15
CA GLU A 162 -22.19 -58.86 53.35
C GLU A 162 -22.38 -60.32 52.92
N GLY A 163 -21.77 -60.73 51.80
CA GLY A 163 -21.74 -62.14 51.41
C GLY A 163 -20.98 -63.02 52.42
N ARG A 164 -19.89 -62.53 53.00
CA ARG A 164 -19.12 -63.22 54.05
C ARG A 164 -19.87 -63.31 55.38
N THR A 165 -20.67 -62.31 55.75
CA THR A 165 -21.49 -62.38 56.97
C THR A 165 -22.66 -63.34 56.79
N CYS A 166 -23.36 -63.26 55.64
CA CYS A 166 -24.43 -64.21 55.29
C CYS A 166 -23.94 -65.67 55.29
N THR A 167 -22.75 -65.94 54.73
CA THR A 167 -22.18 -67.31 54.74
C THR A 167 -21.78 -67.78 56.14
N LYS A 168 -21.27 -66.90 57.02
CA LYS A 168 -20.97 -67.23 58.42
C LYS A 168 -22.23 -67.51 59.24
N GLU A 169 -23.27 -66.68 59.08
CA GLU A 169 -24.56 -66.88 59.73
C GLU A 169 -25.24 -68.16 59.26
N ALA A 170 -25.20 -68.46 57.96
CA ALA A 170 -25.67 -69.72 57.41
C ALA A 170 -24.91 -70.92 57.98
N ALA A 171 -23.58 -70.84 58.08
CA ALA A 171 -22.75 -71.89 58.69
C ALA A 171 -23.05 -72.08 60.19
N GLN A 172 -23.31 -71.01 60.92
CA GLN A 172 -23.69 -71.06 62.34
C GLN A 172 -25.08 -71.67 62.53
N CYS A 173 -26.05 -71.33 61.69
CA CYS A 173 -27.36 -71.97 61.66
C CYS A 173 -27.25 -73.48 61.36
N LEU A 174 -26.45 -73.85 60.34
CA LEU A 174 -26.19 -75.27 60.03
C LEU A 174 -25.55 -76.00 61.21
N PHE A 175 -24.61 -75.38 61.92
CA PHE A 175 -23.98 -75.95 63.11
C PHE A 175 -24.99 -76.17 64.25
N TYR A 176 -25.85 -75.18 64.54
CA TYR A 176 -26.91 -75.31 65.54
C TYR A 176 -27.91 -76.42 65.18
N VAL A 177 -28.34 -76.51 63.91
CA VAL A 177 -29.23 -77.59 63.43
C VAL A 177 -28.58 -78.97 63.59
N CYS A 178 -27.27 -79.08 63.33
CA CYS A 178 -26.51 -80.33 63.48
C CYS A 178 -26.45 -80.80 64.95
N ILE A 179 -26.24 -79.86 65.89
CA ILE A 179 -26.24 -80.13 67.33
C ILE A 179 -27.64 -80.53 67.80
N CYS A 180 -28.69 -79.77 67.44
CA CYS A 180 -30.05 -80.02 67.91
C CYS A 180 -30.67 -81.33 67.37
N ARG A 181 -30.21 -81.80 66.20
CA ARG A 181 -30.63 -83.10 65.63
C ARG A 181 -29.79 -84.29 66.12
N GLY A 182 -28.83 -84.08 67.02
CA GLY A 182 -28.01 -85.16 67.59
C GLY A 182 -26.98 -85.76 66.62
N TRP A 183 -26.57 -85.02 65.59
CA TRP A 183 -25.54 -85.47 64.66
C TRP A 183 -24.16 -85.24 65.29
N HIS A 184 -23.55 -86.31 65.78
CA HIS A 184 -22.20 -86.28 66.35
C HIS A 184 -21.16 -86.10 65.24
N TRP A 185 -20.53 -84.93 65.14
CA TRP A 185 -19.39 -84.72 64.24
C TRP A 185 -18.19 -85.52 64.75
N ARG A 186 -18.02 -86.74 64.23
CA ARG A 186 -16.93 -87.65 64.58
C ARG A 186 -15.67 -87.18 63.85
N LYS A 187 -14.72 -86.57 64.56
CA LYS A 187 -13.33 -86.44 64.06
C LYS A 187 -12.74 -87.86 63.95
N SER A 188 -12.87 -88.47 62.78
CA SER A 188 -12.14 -89.69 62.46
C SER A 188 -10.70 -89.32 62.10
N LYS A 189 -9.76 -89.65 62.98
CA LYS A 189 -8.36 -89.75 62.61
C LYS A 189 -8.07 -91.22 62.33
N ARG A 190 -7.93 -91.61 61.06
CA ARG A 190 -7.25 -92.85 60.67
C ARG A 190 -6.18 -92.59 59.64
N ARG A 191 -5.04 -93.23 59.90
CA ARG A 191 -3.83 -93.31 59.09
C ARG A 191 -4.11 -94.17 57.86
N SER A 192 -4.01 -93.56 56.68
CA SER A 192 -3.55 -94.11 55.39
C SER A 192 -4.15 -93.18 54.34
N GLY A 193 -3.29 -92.40 53.69
CA GLY A 193 -3.69 -91.33 52.79
C GLY A 193 -4.60 -91.79 51.66
N THR A 194 -5.39 -90.84 51.16
CA THR A 194 -6.39 -90.95 50.09
C THR A 194 -7.78 -91.40 50.56
N ILE A 195 -8.59 -90.42 50.96
CA ILE A 195 -10.05 -90.51 50.87
C ILE A 195 -10.47 -89.43 49.87
N VAL A 196 -10.74 -89.88 48.64
CA VAL A 196 -11.60 -89.18 47.69
C VAL A 196 -12.93 -88.99 48.40
N SER A 197 -13.19 -87.75 48.81
CA SER A 197 -14.51 -87.37 49.31
C SER A 197 -15.32 -87.06 48.07
N ASP A 198 -16.39 -87.81 47.87
CA ASP A 198 -17.35 -87.63 46.79
C ASP A 198 -18.06 -86.27 46.99
N TRP A 199 -17.43 -85.20 46.46
CA TRP A 199 -17.95 -83.83 46.49
C TRP A 199 -19.06 -83.61 45.44
N THR A 200 -19.39 -84.64 44.66
CA THR A 200 -20.16 -84.52 43.44
C THR A 200 -21.64 -84.22 43.69
N GLN A 201 -22.15 -84.45 44.90
CA GLN A 201 -23.54 -84.08 45.25
C GLN A 201 -23.68 -82.73 45.97
N LEU A 202 -22.61 -82.17 46.54
CA LEU A 202 -22.66 -80.86 47.20
C LEU A 202 -22.28 -79.70 46.27
N ALA A 203 -21.44 -79.95 45.25
CA ALA A 203 -21.09 -78.95 44.25
C ALA A 203 -22.26 -78.57 43.33
N HIS A 204 -23.14 -79.52 43.00
CA HIS A 204 -24.30 -79.26 42.13
C HIS A 204 -25.39 -78.40 42.80
N PHE A 205 -25.49 -78.42 44.13
CA PHE A 205 -26.50 -77.64 44.85
C PHE A 205 -26.05 -76.19 45.12
N CYS A 206 -24.74 -75.93 45.21
CA CYS A 206 -24.23 -74.57 45.37
C CYS A 206 -24.09 -73.79 44.04
N ALA A 207 -23.86 -74.46 42.91
CA ALA A 207 -23.61 -73.79 41.63
C ALA A 207 -24.87 -73.15 41.00
N THR A 208 -26.07 -73.50 41.44
CA THR A 208 -27.34 -72.97 40.90
C THR A 208 -27.82 -71.69 41.57
N TRP A 209 -27.20 -71.26 42.67
CA TRP A 209 -27.64 -70.07 43.43
C TRP A 209 -26.75 -68.82 43.27
N THR A 210 -25.64 -68.90 42.52
CA THR A 210 -24.72 -67.76 42.30
C THR A 210 -24.43 -67.49 40.83
N ALA A 211 -25.47 -67.22 40.03
CA ALA A 211 -25.31 -66.59 38.72
C ALA A 211 -26.20 -65.34 38.65
N PRO A 212 -25.64 -64.13 38.84
CA PRO A 212 -26.32 -62.91 38.43
C PRO A 212 -26.22 -62.81 36.90
N THR A 213 -27.37 -62.78 36.23
CA THR A 213 -27.49 -62.33 34.84
C THR A 213 -27.04 -60.88 34.75
N SER A 214 -25.95 -60.65 34.04
CA SER A 214 -25.54 -59.31 33.61
C SER A 214 -26.47 -58.84 32.48
N ASN A 215 -26.95 -57.61 32.61
CA ASN A 215 -27.38 -56.75 31.51
C ASN A 215 -26.28 -55.72 31.28
#